data_AF-A0A224V3L7-F1
#
_entry.id   AF-A0A224V3L7-F1
#
_cell.length_a   1.000
_cell.length_b   1.000
_cell.length_c   1.000
_cell.angle_alpha   90.00
_cell.angle_beta   90.00
_cell.angle_gamma   90.00
#
_symmetry.space_group_name_H-M   'P 1'
#
loop_
_entity.id
_entity.type
_entity.pdbx_description
1 polymer ?
#
loop_
_entity_poly.entity_id
_entity_poly.type
_entity_poly.pdbx_seq_one_letter_code
_entity_poly.pdbx_strand_id
1 'polypeptide(L)'
;MLTYSEYRLSKGSRQGDPLEPPAWPENKLVAINFGLTGRTYHGYLYNRSHSIGDSLLGAKSYTSTNNFTTGTRPQNVGADQNVGADQNGGMRAAEEAAESYWKDNPNTRHVIYYQTTPLYQKSETMPRGSVVDVRSSDKVLNTQIVVINDAEGIKIDYSDGRNNAKPYQHRNSSSASSRQSTSSNTTEASNSHQSTGSTTGTMTTNGSWTVAASGMVFVSDSDKYYSEVKNPNNYQYESASQASASGATRAQRGNQYARP
;
A
#
# COMPACT_ATOMS: atom_id res chain seq x y z
N MET A 1 -21.98 -6.04 19.29
CA MET A 1 -21.89 -5.08 20.43
C MET A 1 -20.48 -5.17 20.96
N LEU A 2 -19.80 -4.03 21.12
CA LEU A 2 -18.42 -3.96 21.59
C LEU A 2 -18.37 -3.26 22.94
N THR A 3 -17.45 -3.71 23.80
CA THR A 3 -17.29 -3.21 25.17
C THR A 3 -15.93 -2.54 25.38
N TYR A 4 -15.85 -1.62 26.35
CA TYR A 4 -14.56 -1.02 26.75
C TYR A 4 -13.55 -2.09 27.22
N SER A 5 -14.02 -3.17 27.85
CA SER A 5 -13.15 -4.28 28.27
C SER A 5 -12.48 -4.99 27.10
N GLU A 6 -13.21 -5.23 26.01
CA GLU A 6 -12.65 -5.88 24.81
C GLU A 6 -11.58 -4.99 24.18
N TYR A 7 -11.88 -3.69 24.01
CA TYR A 7 -10.92 -2.69 23.56
C TYR A 7 -9.68 -2.59 24.45
N ARG A 8 -9.84 -2.65 25.78
CA ARG A 8 -8.71 -2.57 26.69
C ARG A 8 -7.80 -3.80 26.58
N LEU A 9 -8.40 -4.98 26.42
CA LEU A 9 -7.67 -6.26 26.35
C LEU A 9 -6.96 -6.48 25.00
N SER A 10 -7.44 -5.86 23.92
CA SER A 10 -6.80 -5.93 22.60
C SER A 10 -5.56 -5.05 22.47
N LYS A 11 -5.28 -4.15 23.41
CA LYS A 11 -4.13 -3.24 23.35
C LYS A 11 -2.79 -3.97 23.49
N GLY A 12 -1.77 -3.45 22.81
CA GLY A 12 -0.36 -3.76 23.05
C GLY A 12 0.22 -4.85 22.15
N SER A 13 -0.61 -5.76 21.63
CA SER A 13 -0.15 -6.74 20.65
C SER A 13 -1.30 -7.22 19.77
N ARG A 14 -0.95 -7.73 18.59
CA ARG A 14 -1.87 -8.47 17.74
C ARG A 14 -2.38 -9.73 18.46
N GLN A 15 -3.66 -10.05 18.35
CA GLN A 15 -4.27 -11.17 19.07
C GLN A 15 -4.42 -12.47 18.24
N GLY A 16 -4.01 -12.48 16.97
CA GLY A 16 -4.10 -13.65 16.10
C GLY A 16 -3.63 -13.41 14.67
N ASP A 17 -3.76 -14.43 13.82
CA ASP A 17 -3.41 -14.35 12.40
C ASP A 17 -4.67 -14.25 11.52
N PRO A 18 -4.73 -13.29 10.58
CA PRO A 18 -5.85 -13.10 9.68
C PRO A 18 -6.11 -14.34 8.85
N LEU A 19 -7.39 -14.68 8.74
CA LEU A 19 -7.85 -15.75 7.90
C LEU A 19 -8.11 -15.23 6.48
N GLU A 20 -7.96 -16.11 5.50
CA GLU A 20 -8.35 -15.80 4.13
C GLU A 20 -9.88 -15.76 4.02
N PRO A 21 -10.45 -14.71 3.41
CA PRO A 21 -11.86 -14.74 3.05
C PRO A 21 -12.11 -15.85 2.00
N PRO A 22 -13.34 -16.36 1.88
CA PRO A 22 -13.64 -17.51 1.00
C PRO A 22 -13.20 -17.40 -0.47
N ALA A 23 -13.03 -16.18 -0.99
CA ALA A 23 -12.61 -15.90 -2.37
C ALA A 23 -11.34 -15.02 -2.40
N TRP A 24 -10.27 -15.48 -1.75
CA TRP A 24 -9.00 -14.77 -1.74
C TRP A 24 -8.27 -14.90 -3.10
N PRO A 25 -7.94 -13.79 -3.78
CA PRO A 25 -7.31 -13.83 -5.10
C PRO A 25 -5.79 -14.03 -5.03
N GLU A 26 -5.16 -14.29 -6.18
CA GLU A 26 -3.72 -14.11 -6.32
C GLU A 26 -3.34 -12.66 -5.96
N ASN A 27 -2.35 -12.49 -5.08
CA ASN A 27 -1.97 -11.19 -4.56
C ASN A 27 -0.50 -10.91 -4.83
N LYS A 28 -0.20 -9.74 -5.38
CA LYS A 28 1.14 -9.33 -5.80
C LYS A 28 1.54 -8.06 -5.09
N LEU A 29 2.85 -7.87 -4.92
CA LEU A 29 3.39 -6.57 -4.55
C LEU A 29 3.15 -5.60 -5.71
N VAL A 30 2.71 -4.39 -5.38
CA VAL A 30 2.39 -3.32 -6.32
C VAL A 30 2.95 -2.00 -5.81
N ALA A 31 3.03 -1.02 -6.71
CA ALA A 31 3.18 0.38 -6.35
C ALA A 31 1.84 1.10 -6.54
N ILE A 32 1.38 1.85 -5.53
CA ILE A 32 0.16 2.67 -5.62
C ILE A 32 0.55 4.11 -5.35
N ASN A 33 0.25 5.01 -6.28
CA ASN A 33 0.51 6.43 -6.12
C ASN A 33 -0.78 7.16 -5.75
N PHE A 34 -0.72 7.92 -4.66
CA PHE A 34 -1.87 8.67 -4.17
C PHE A 34 -1.74 10.13 -4.56
N GLY A 35 -2.62 10.62 -5.43
CA GLY A 35 -2.63 12.01 -5.87
C GLY A 35 -2.79 12.99 -4.71
N LEU A 36 -3.67 12.67 -3.75
CA LEU A 36 -3.98 13.53 -2.61
C LEU A 36 -2.78 13.78 -1.68
N THR A 37 -2.01 12.73 -1.36
CA THR A 37 -0.88 12.84 -0.41
C THR A 37 0.46 13.00 -1.11
N GLY A 38 0.52 12.76 -2.42
CA GLY A 38 1.74 12.70 -3.21
C GLY A 38 2.68 11.56 -2.81
N ARG A 39 2.19 10.57 -2.05
CA ARG A 39 2.97 9.41 -1.57
C ARG A 39 2.77 8.21 -2.49
N THR A 40 3.76 7.31 -2.44
CA THR A 40 3.71 6.01 -3.12
C THR A 40 3.77 4.89 -2.09
N TYR A 41 2.78 4.02 -2.10
CA TYR A 41 2.78 2.75 -1.38
C TYR A 41 3.51 1.68 -2.18
N HIS A 42 4.23 0.79 -1.49
CA HIS A 42 4.87 -0.38 -2.06
C HIS A 42 4.57 -1.59 -1.17
N GLY A 43 3.83 -2.56 -1.67
CA GLY A 43 3.41 -3.72 -0.88
C GLY A 43 2.27 -4.48 -1.55
N TYR A 44 1.68 -5.44 -0.85
CA TYR A 44 0.57 -6.24 -1.40
C TYR A 44 -0.66 -5.38 -1.66
N LEU A 45 -1.29 -5.57 -2.84
CA LEU A 45 -2.51 -4.86 -3.20
C LEU A 45 -3.65 -5.18 -2.25
N TYR A 46 -3.89 -6.47 -2.00
CA TYR A 46 -5.01 -6.92 -1.16
C TYR A 46 -4.58 -7.18 0.28
N ASN A 47 -5.50 -6.93 1.20
CA ASN A 47 -5.43 -7.22 2.62
C ASN A 47 -6.61 -8.12 2.99
N ARG A 48 -6.36 -9.02 3.96
CA ARG A 48 -7.41 -9.71 4.70
C ARG A 48 -8.03 -8.67 5.62
N SER A 49 -8.92 -7.85 5.06
CA SER A 49 -9.48 -6.68 5.73
C SER A 49 -10.52 -7.14 6.73
N HIS A 50 -10.37 -6.73 7.99
CA HIS A 50 -11.35 -7.04 9.01
C HIS A 50 -12.65 -6.26 8.75
N SER A 51 -13.79 -6.91 8.99
CA SER A 51 -15.08 -6.24 9.15
C SER A 51 -15.18 -5.61 10.54
N ILE A 52 -14.67 -6.28 11.57
CA ILE A 52 -14.46 -5.73 12.91
C ILE A 52 -13.01 -6.01 13.33
N GLY A 53 -12.23 -4.94 13.51
CA GLY A 53 -10.79 -5.00 13.74
C GLY A 53 -10.37 -5.66 15.05
N ASP A 54 -9.13 -6.14 15.07
CA ASP A 54 -8.44 -6.69 16.25
C ASP A 54 -8.44 -5.70 17.43
N SER A 55 -8.21 -4.41 17.16
CA SER A 55 -8.22 -3.37 18.19
C SER A 55 -9.58 -3.24 18.89
N LEU A 56 -10.67 -3.68 18.25
CA LEU A 56 -12.03 -3.58 18.79
C LEU A 56 -12.52 -4.89 19.41
N LEU A 57 -12.19 -6.02 18.78
CA LEU A 57 -12.78 -7.33 19.06
C LEU A 57 -11.76 -8.35 19.61
N GLY A 58 -10.47 -8.01 19.59
CA GLY A 58 -9.36 -8.84 20.07
C GLY A 58 -9.29 -10.20 19.37
N ALA A 59 -8.94 -11.25 20.12
CA ALA A 59 -8.82 -12.61 19.59
C ALA A 59 -10.08 -13.12 18.85
N LYS A 60 -11.27 -12.63 19.20
CA LYS A 60 -12.53 -12.98 18.52
C LYS A 60 -12.57 -12.49 17.07
N SER A 61 -11.76 -11.50 16.68
CA SER A 61 -11.70 -11.02 15.29
C SER A 61 -11.13 -12.07 14.33
N TYR A 62 -10.45 -13.10 14.85
CA TYR A 62 -9.73 -14.12 14.09
C TYR A 62 -10.45 -15.49 14.05
N THR A 63 -11.63 -15.63 14.64
CA THR A 63 -12.31 -16.93 14.79
C THR A 63 -13.18 -17.32 13.59
N SER A 64 -13.38 -16.40 12.63
CA SER A 64 -14.21 -16.64 11.47
C SER A 64 -13.65 -15.97 10.23
N THR A 65 -13.58 -16.72 9.12
CA THR A 65 -13.28 -16.18 7.78
C THR A 65 -14.30 -15.13 7.34
N ASN A 66 -15.53 -15.17 7.88
CA ASN A 66 -16.59 -14.21 7.58
C ASN A 66 -16.38 -12.83 8.23
N ASN A 67 -15.41 -12.70 9.14
CA ASN A 67 -14.98 -11.39 9.62
C ASN A 67 -13.94 -10.74 8.69
N PHE A 68 -13.60 -11.39 7.57
CA PHE A 68 -12.65 -10.89 6.59
C PHE A 68 -13.30 -10.71 5.23
N THR A 69 -12.89 -9.66 4.52
CA THR A 69 -13.15 -9.46 3.10
C THR A 69 -11.85 -9.25 2.35
N THR A 70 -11.83 -9.55 1.05
CA THR A 70 -10.73 -9.13 0.17
C THR A 70 -10.84 -7.62 -0.03
N GLY A 71 -10.04 -6.85 0.71
CA GLY A 71 -9.99 -5.38 0.63
C GLY A 71 -8.68 -4.91 0.03
N THR A 72 -8.65 -3.83 -0.72
CA THR A 72 -7.40 -3.19 -1.12
C THR A 72 -6.67 -2.60 0.10
N ARG A 73 -5.37 -2.36 -0.01
CA ARG A 73 -4.63 -1.66 1.05
C ARG A 73 -5.25 -0.30 1.40
N PRO A 74 -5.63 0.57 0.43
CA PRO A 74 -6.32 1.82 0.73
C PRO A 74 -7.69 1.63 1.39
N GLN A 75 -8.44 0.59 0.99
CA GLN A 75 -9.72 0.27 1.63
C GLN A 75 -9.54 -0.09 3.11
N ASN A 76 -8.48 -0.83 3.46
CA ASN A 76 -8.25 -1.24 4.83
C ASN A 76 -7.80 -0.04 5.71
N VAL A 77 -6.87 0.79 5.21
CA VAL A 77 -6.11 1.73 6.07
C VAL A 77 -5.82 3.10 5.44
N GLY A 78 -6.41 3.42 4.29
CA GLY A 78 -6.25 4.71 3.62
C GLY A 78 -4.89 4.95 2.96
N ALA A 79 -4.74 6.17 2.41
CA ALA A 79 -3.61 6.60 1.58
C ALA A 79 -2.41 7.17 2.36
N ASP A 80 -2.56 7.48 3.66
CA ASP A 80 -1.50 8.09 4.47
C ASP A 80 -0.92 7.12 5.50
N GLN A 81 0.04 6.31 5.06
CA GLN A 81 0.64 5.25 5.87
C GLN A 81 1.79 5.75 6.78
N ASN A 82 2.13 7.04 6.75
CA ASN A 82 3.33 7.59 7.41
C ASN A 82 3.03 8.80 8.32
N VAL A 83 1.77 9.03 8.71
CA VAL A 83 1.41 10.01 9.75
C VAL A 83 1.15 9.24 11.04
N GLY A 84 2.23 8.77 11.68
CA GLY A 84 2.12 8.11 12.99
C GLY A 84 1.14 6.93 13.02
N ALA A 85 0.44 6.75 14.14
CA ALA A 85 -0.61 5.74 14.32
C ALA A 85 -1.93 6.09 13.63
N ASP A 86 -1.99 7.23 12.93
CA ASP A 86 -3.21 7.79 12.36
C ASP A 86 -3.27 7.42 10.87
N GLN A 87 -3.95 6.31 10.62
CA GLN A 87 -4.20 5.78 9.29
C GLN A 87 -5.52 6.41 8.80
N ASN A 88 -5.42 7.64 8.30
CA ASN A 88 -6.56 8.55 8.06
C ASN A 88 -7.48 8.16 6.88
N GLY A 89 -8.01 6.94 6.86
CA GLY A 89 -9.00 6.52 5.87
C GLY A 89 -9.21 5.01 5.83
N GLY A 90 -10.08 4.57 4.93
CA GLY A 90 -10.44 3.16 4.85
C GLY A 90 -11.31 2.71 6.04
N MET A 91 -11.24 1.42 6.37
CA MET A 91 -11.89 0.82 7.54
C MET A 91 -11.36 1.41 8.84
N ARG A 92 -10.08 1.77 8.87
CA ARG A 92 -9.46 2.41 10.04
C ARG A 92 -10.25 3.61 10.56
N ALA A 93 -10.83 4.43 9.68
CA ALA A 93 -11.59 5.60 10.11
C ALA A 93 -12.76 5.25 11.06
N ALA A 94 -13.43 4.10 10.83
CA ALA A 94 -14.49 3.62 11.70
C ALA A 94 -13.94 3.01 13.01
N GLU A 95 -12.81 2.32 12.94
CA GLU A 95 -12.10 1.81 14.11
C GLU A 95 -11.63 2.96 15.01
N GLU A 96 -11.05 4.01 14.44
CA GLU A 96 -10.60 5.22 15.14
C GLU A 96 -11.75 5.95 15.81
N ALA A 97 -12.93 6.00 15.20
CA ALA A 97 -14.11 6.59 15.82
C ALA A 97 -14.52 5.84 17.10
N ALA A 98 -14.52 4.50 17.07
CA ALA A 98 -14.81 3.67 18.22
C ALA A 98 -13.71 3.77 19.31
N GLU A 99 -12.45 3.71 18.90
CA GLU A 99 -11.30 3.86 19.80
C GLU A 99 -11.27 5.21 20.49
N SER A 100 -11.56 6.30 19.76
CA SER A 100 -11.57 7.66 20.29
C SER A 100 -12.67 7.82 21.35
N TYR A 101 -13.88 7.30 21.08
CA TYR A 101 -14.94 7.28 22.08
C TYR A 101 -14.49 6.60 23.39
N TRP A 102 -13.81 5.45 23.33
CA TRP A 102 -13.32 4.78 24.53
C TRP A 102 -12.11 5.44 25.19
N LYS A 103 -11.25 6.12 24.43
CA LYS A 103 -10.17 6.94 24.99
C LYS A 103 -10.75 8.10 25.81
N ASP A 104 -11.82 8.72 25.33
CA ASP A 104 -12.48 9.84 25.99
C ASP A 104 -13.40 9.40 27.15
N ASN A 105 -13.82 8.12 27.15
CA ASN A 105 -14.73 7.53 28.14
C ASN A 105 -14.12 6.28 28.81
N PRO A 106 -12.99 6.40 29.54
CA PRO A 106 -12.35 5.25 30.15
C PRO A 106 -13.25 4.59 31.20
N ASN A 107 -13.26 3.25 31.22
CA ASN A 107 -14.05 2.43 32.14
C ASN A 107 -15.58 2.62 32.05
N THR A 108 -16.06 3.20 30.94
CA THR A 108 -17.50 3.34 30.69
C THR A 108 -18.21 1.99 30.65
N ARG A 109 -19.48 1.98 31.06
CA ARG A 109 -20.41 0.86 30.88
C ARG A 109 -21.19 0.95 29.58
N HIS A 110 -21.08 2.08 28.86
CA HIS A 110 -21.68 2.23 27.55
C HIS A 110 -20.99 1.32 26.54
N VAL A 111 -21.79 0.80 25.62
CA VAL A 111 -21.36 -0.11 24.56
C VAL A 111 -21.39 0.60 23.22
N ILE A 112 -20.65 0.07 22.24
CA ILE A 112 -20.75 0.49 20.84
C ILE A 112 -21.49 -0.60 20.05
N TYR A 113 -22.57 -0.20 19.38
CA TYR A 113 -23.18 -0.95 18.28
C TYR A 113 -22.37 -0.67 17.02
N TYR A 114 -21.57 -1.65 16.62
CA TYR A 114 -20.70 -1.61 15.47
C TYR A 114 -21.16 -2.66 14.47
N GLN A 115 -21.45 -2.24 13.24
CA GLN A 115 -21.86 -3.13 12.16
C GLN A 115 -21.12 -2.75 10.89
N THR A 116 -20.53 -3.75 10.23
CA THR A 116 -19.98 -3.61 8.89
C THR A 116 -20.85 -4.39 7.93
N THR A 117 -21.28 -3.74 6.86
CA THR A 117 -22.07 -4.31 5.78
C THR A 117 -21.28 -4.21 4.48
N PRO A 118 -20.57 -5.28 4.07
CA PRO A 118 -19.92 -5.33 2.78
C PRO A 118 -20.95 -5.28 1.64
N LEU A 119 -20.67 -4.47 0.62
CA LEU A 119 -21.57 -4.24 -0.51
C LEU A 119 -21.06 -4.99 -1.74
N TYR A 120 -21.79 -6.02 -2.16
CA TYR A 120 -21.50 -6.80 -3.37
C TYR A 120 -22.42 -6.38 -4.51
N GLN A 121 -21.90 -6.38 -5.74
CA GLN A 121 -22.73 -6.23 -6.92
C GLN A 121 -22.98 -7.60 -7.55
N LYS A 122 -24.24 -8.00 -7.65
CA LYS A 122 -24.64 -9.29 -8.24
C LYS A 122 -23.91 -10.47 -7.55
N SER A 123 -23.21 -11.30 -8.33
CA SER A 123 -22.48 -12.48 -7.89
C SER A 123 -20.98 -12.24 -7.70
N GLU A 124 -20.56 -10.99 -7.51
CA GLU A 124 -19.17 -10.67 -7.20
C GLU A 124 -18.72 -11.33 -5.90
N THR A 125 -17.48 -11.78 -5.87
CA THR A 125 -16.88 -12.45 -4.71
C THR A 125 -16.07 -11.49 -3.84
N MET A 126 -15.74 -10.31 -4.38
CA MET A 126 -15.12 -9.20 -3.68
C MET A 126 -16.12 -8.05 -3.53
N PRO A 127 -16.27 -7.44 -2.33
CA PRO A 127 -17.19 -6.32 -2.19
C PRO A 127 -16.65 -5.06 -2.88
N ARG A 128 -17.53 -4.22 -3.40
CA ARG A 128 -17.21 -2.88 -3.94
C ARG A 128 -16.81 -1.89 -2.86
N GLY A 129 -17.14 -2.21 -1.61
CA GLY A 129 -16.92 -1.37 -0.44
C GLY A 129 -17.70 -1.90 0.75
N SER A 130 -17.74 -1.14 1.82
CA SER A 130 -18.50 -1.46 3.02
C SER A 130 -19.16 -0.21 3.58
N VAL A 131 -20.36 -0.37 4.14
CA VAL A 131 -20.96 0.61 5.04
C VAL A 131 -20.64 0.19 6.46
N VAL A 132 -20.14 1.11 7.27
CA VAL A 132 -19.83 0.88 8.67
C VAL A 132 -20.65 1.82 9.54
N ASP A 133 -21.59 1.24 10.28
CA ASP A 133 -22.42 1.95 11.25
C ASP A 133 -21.80 1.82 12.64
N VAL A 134 -21.52 2.96 13.28
CA VAL A 134 -20.91 3.03 14.60
C VAL A 134 -21.74 3.93 15.50
N ARG A 135 -22.40 3.34 16.50
CA ARG A 135 -23.25 4.07 17.44
C ARG A 135 -23.01 3.64 18.88
N SER A 136 -22.68 4.57 19.78
CA SER A 136 -22.60 4.30 21.21
C SER A 136 -24.00 4.25 21.85
N SER A 137 -24.15 3.52 22.96
CA SER A 137 -25.44 3.38 23.66
C SER A 137 -25.97 4.68 24.28
N ASP A 138 -25.08 5.63 24.57
CA ASP A 138 -25.41 7.00 25.00
C ASP A 138 -25.65 7.97 23.83
N LYS A 139 -25.49 7.49 22.59
CA LYS A 139 -25.66 8.24 21.33
C LYS A 139 -24.69 9.41 21.12
N VAL A 140 -23.64 9.54 21.93
CA VAL A 140 -22.58 10.55 21.73
C VAL A 140 -21.81 10.27 20.43
N LEU A 141 -21.49 9.00 20.17
CA LEU A 141 -21.00 8.53 18.88
C LEU A 141 -22.19 8.01 18.07
N ASN A 142 -22.42 8.57 16.89
CA ASN A 142 -23.46 8.13 15.96
C ASN A 142 -23.06 8.51 14.53
N THR A 143 -22.27 7.65 13.89
CA THR A 143 -21.72 7.92 12.55
C THR A 143 -21.89 6.72 11.64
N GLN A 144 -22.03 7.02 10.34
CA GLN A 144 -21.99 6.04 9.27
C GLN A 144 -20.85 6.40 8.33
N ILE A 145 -20.00 5.42 8.01
CA ILE A 145 -18.83 5.60 7.15
C ILE A 145 -18.96 4.67 5.96
N VAL A 146 -18.89 5.22 4.75
CA VAL A 146 -18.86 4.44 3.50
C VAL A 146 -17.42 4.32 3.05
N VAL A 147 -16.91 3.09 3.03
CA VAL A 147 -15.55 2.78 2.64
C VAL A 147 -15.54 2.13 1.27
N ILE A 148 -14.83 2.75 0.32
CA ILE A 148 -14.73 2.24 -1.05
C ILE A 148 -13.59 1.21 -1.13
N ASN A 149 -13.86 0.07 -1.76
CA ASN A 149 -12.85 -0.95 -2.02
C ASN A 149 -12.14 -0.71 -3.35
N ASP A 150 -11.24 0.27 -3.39
CA ASP A 150 -10.57 0.71 -4.61
C ASP A 150 -9.09 1.00 -4.37
N ALA A 151 -8.30 1.09 -5.44
CA ALA A 151 -6.91 1.49 -5.39
C ALA A 151 -6.60 2.42 -6.57
N GLU A 152 -6.16 3.65 -6.25
CA GLU A 152 -5.92 4.71 -7.25
C GLU A 152 -5.01 4.22 -8.39
N GLY A 153 -5.50 4.36 -9.63
CA GLY A 153 -4.79 3.93 -10.84
C GLY A 153 -4.88 2.44 -11.16
N ILE A 154 -5.49 1.61 -10.32
CA ILE A 154 -5.62 0.16 -10.52
C ILE A 154 -7.08 -0.19 -10.78
N LYS A 155 -7.34 -0.83 -11.92
CA LYS A 155 -8.65 -1.40 -12.26
C LYS A 155 -8.74 -2.82 -11.70
N ILE A 156 -9.78 -3.07 -10.93
CA ILE A 156 -10.03 -4.37 -10.29
C ILE A 156 -11.29 -5.01 -10.87
N ASP A 157 -11.21 -6.30 -11.20
CA ASP A 157 -12.35 -7.16 -11.46
C ASP A 157 -12.83 -7.74 -10.12
N TYR A 158 -14.00 -7.31 -9.66
CA TYR A 158 -14.56 -7.71 -8.36
C TYR A 158 -15.19 -9.12 -8.39
N SER A 159 -15.31 -9.73 -9.57
CA SER A 159 -15.80 -11.11 -9.69
C SER A 159 -14.78 -12.13 -9.17
N ASP A 160 -13.48 -11.85 -9.32
CA ASP A 160 -12.40 -12.79 -8.98
C ASP A 160 -11.12 -12.13 -8.44
N GLY A 161 -11.07 -10.80 -8.32
CA GLY A 161 -9.91 -10.06 -7.81
C GLY A 161 -8.76 -9.86 -8.79
N ARG A 162 -8.90 -10.24 -10.07
CA ARG A 162 -7.90 -9.88 -11.10
C ARG A 162 -7.81 -8.37 -11.26
N ASN A 163 -6.64 -7.87 -11.65
CA ASN A 163 -6.39 -6.44 -11.77
C ASN A 163 -5.28 -6.16 -12.81
N ASN A 164 -5.13 -4.89 -13.19
CA ASN A 164 -4.10 -4.42 -14.12
C ASN A 164 -2.83 -3.89 -13.45
N ALA A 165 -2.64 -4.10 -12.14
CA ALA A 165 -1.48 -3.57 -11.43
C ALA A 165 -0.19 -4.24 -11.93
N LYS A 166 0.86 -3.45 -12.14
CA LYS A 166 2.17 -4.02 -12.50
C LYS A 166 2.87 -4.55 -11.25
N PRO A 167 3.45 -5.75 -11.30
CA PRO A 167 4.18 -6.31 -10.17
C PRO A 167 5.37 -5.43 -9.79
N TYR A 168 5.47 -5.10 -8.51
CA TYR A 168 6.63 -4.44 -7.94
C TYR A 168 7.61 -5.48 -7.40
N GLN A 169 8.86 -5.46 -7.86
CA GLN A 169 9.89 -6.39 -7.40
C GLN A 169 10.73 -5.78 -6.26
N HIS A 170 10.84 -6.49 -5.13
CA HIS A 170 11.89 -6.20 -4.16
C HIS A 170 13.19 -6.87 -4.62
N ARG A 171 14.24 -6.06 -4.81
CA ARG A 171 15.60 -6.62 -4.79
C ARG A 171 15.91 -6.97 -3.33
N ASN A 172 15.97 -8.26 -3.01
CA ASN A 172 16.66 -8.71 -1.81
C ASN A 172 18.13 -8.31 -2.02
N SER A 173 18.60 -7.33 -1.26
CA SER A 173 20.02 -7.09 -1.13
C SER A 173 20.63 -8.24 -0.33
N SER A 174 20.81 -9.39 -0.96
CA SER A 174 21.87 -10.30 -0.56
C SER A 174 23.16 -9.58 -0.92
N SER A 175 23.86 -9.10 0.10
CA SER A 175 25.27 -8.73 0.01
C SER A 175 26.06 -9.99 -0.37
N ALA A 176 26.09 -10.33 -1.65
CA ALA A 176 27.09 -11.24 -2.19
C ALA A 176 28.40 -10.46 -2.20
N SER A 177 29.17 -10.61 -1.12
CA SER A 177 30.59 -10.26 -1.10
C SER A 177 31.29 -11.16 -2.11
N SER A 178 31.33 -10.75 -3.37
CA SER A 178 32.24 -11.33 -4.34
C SER A 178 33.62 -10.76 -4.05
N ARG A 179 34.37 -11.47 -3.20
CA ARG A 179 35.84 -11.46 -3.25
C ARG A 179 36.22 -11.86 -4.67
N GLN A 180 36.55 -10.89 -5.52
CA GLN A 180 37.14 -11.17 -6.81
C GLN A 180 38.65 -10.91 -6.70
N SER A 181 39.35 -12.03 -6.61
CA SER A 181 40.79 -12.15 -6.65
C SER A 181 41.35 -11.51 -7.91
N THR A 182 42.46 -10.81 -7.71
CA THR A 182 43.38 -10.30 -8.70
C THR A 182 43.86 -11.42 -9.64
N SER A 183 43.64 -11.25 -10.95
CA SER A 183 44.55 -11.77 -11.97
C SER A 183 44.50 -10.90 -13.22
N SER A 184 45.66 -10.35 -13.52
CA SER A 184 46.03 -9.59 -14.71
C SER A 184 46.26 -10.51 -15.92
N ASN A 185 45.78 -10.12 -17.11
CA ASN A 185 46.57 -10.02 -18.35
C ASN A 185 45.73 -9.49 -19.54
N THR A 186 46.24 -8.41 -20.14
CA THR A 186 46.42 -8.07 -21.59
C THR A 186 45.84 -9.04 -22.64
N THR A 187 45.28 -8.68 -23.81
CA THR A 187 45.54 -7.57 -24.76
C THR A 187 44.48 -7.58 -25.91
N GLU A 188 44.32 -6.43 -26.59
CA GLU A 188 44.00 -6.22 -28.04
C GLU A 188 42.58 -6.35 -28.66
N ALA A 189 42.01 -5.16 -28.93
CA ALA A 189 41.64 -4.58 -30.24
C ALA A 189 40.61 -5.26 -31.20
N SER A 190 39.45 -4.59 -31.39
CA SER A 190 39.01 -3.91 -32.64
C SER A 190 37.52 -4.03 -33.01
N ASN A 191 37.00 -2.88 -33.46
CA ASN A 191 35.89 -2.63 -34.40
C ASN A 191 34.41 -2.55 -33.93
N SER A 192 34.04 -1.31 -33.60
CA SER A 192 33.02 -0.47 -34.25
C SER A 192 31.68 -1.10 -34.68
N HIS A 193 30.60 -0.65 -34.05
CA HIS A 193 29.47 -0.08 -34.79
C HIS A 193 29.01 1.21 -34.10
N GLN A 194 29.10 2.29 -34.86
CA GLN A 194 28.71 3.64 -34.52
C GLN A 194 27.20 3.77 -34.73
N SER A 195 26.46 4.20 -33.71
CA SER A 195 25.16 4.86 -33.92
C SER A 195 25.12 6.12 -33.05
N THR A 196 24.68 7.18 -33.69
CA THR A 196 24.78 8.60 -33.35
C THR A 196 23.94 9.01 -32.14
N GLY A 197 24.62 9.57 -31.12
CA GLY A 197 24.30 10.90 -30.56
C GLY A 197 22.98 11.11 -29.81
N SER A 198 23.00 10.84 -28.50
CA SER A 198 22.56 11.82 -27.50
C SER A 198 23.29 11.50 -26.19
N THR A 199 23.85 12.50 -25.53
CA THR A 199 24.76 12.34 -24.38
C THR A 199 24.00 11.85 -23.15
N THR A 200 23.69 10.56 -23.11
CA THR A 200 23.07 9.91 -21.96
C THR A 200 24.15 9.79 -20.90
N GLY A 201 24.06 10.60 -19.84
CA GLY A 201 24.87 10.32 -18.66
C GLY A 201 24.59 8.89 -18.19
N THR A 202 25.59 8.22 -17.65
CA THR A 202 25.45 6.88 -17.10
C THR A 202 24.71 6.96 -15.76
N MET A 203 23.81 6.00 -15.49
CA MET A 203 23.26 5.83 -14.14
C MET A 203 24.41 5.64 -13.16
N THR A 204 24.32 6.27 -11.99
CA THR A 204 25.28 6.06 -10.91
C THR A 204 24.61 5.38 -9.73
N THR A 205 25.39 4.93 -8.76
CA THR A 205 24.86 4.35 -7.53
C THR A 205 25.36 5.13 -6.32
N ASN A 206 24.47 5.34 -5.34
CA ASN A 206 24.79 5.94 -4.05
C ASN A 206 24.24 5.03 -2.94
N GLY A 207 25.10 4.17 -2.40
CA GLY A 207 24.69 3.09 -1.50
C GLY A 207 23.71 2.15 -2.20
N SER A 208 22.51 1.95 -1.62
CA SER A 208 21.46 1.12 -2.21
C SER A 208 20.60 1.83 -3.27
N TRP A 209 20.89 3.09 -3.59
CA TRP A 209 20.13 3.88 -4.56
C TRP A 209 20.79 3.86 -5.92
N THR A 210 19.99 3.67 -6.96
CA THR A 210 20.34 3.97 -8.34
C THR A 210 19.91 5.39 -8.64
N VAL A 211 20.84 6.24 -9.06
CA VAL A 211 20.63 7.66 -9.34
C VAL A 211 20.56 7.83 -10.85
N ALA A 212 19.52 8.53 -11.30
CA ALA A 212 19.34 8.84 -12.70
C ALA A 212 20.44 9.80 -13.17
N ALA A 213 20.85 9.66 -14.43
CA ALA A 213 21.79 10.60 -15.01
C ALA A 213 21.18 12.00 -15.14
N SER A 214 22.02 13.01 -15.33
CA SER A 214 21.57 14.38 -15.58
C SER A 214 20.58 14.42 -16.76
N GLY A 215 19.39 14.97 -16.52
CA GLY A 215 18.31 15.04 -17.51
C GLY A 215 17.47 13.77 -17.67
N MET A 216 17.80 12.69 -16.98
CA MET A 216 17.07 11.42 -16.99
C MET A 216 16.28 11.20 -15.70
N VAL A 217 15.25 10.36 -15.76
CA VAL A 217 14.36 10.03 -14.62
C VAL A 217 13.88 8.59 -14.68
N PHE A 218 13.43 8.08 -13.52
CA PHE A 218 12.72 6.81 -13.39
C PHE A 218 11.22 7.07 -13.27
N VAL A 219 10.42 6.64 -14.25
CA VAL A 219 8.98 6.86 -14.33
C VAL A 219 8.22 5.61 -13.91
N SER A 220 7.31 5.76 -12.96
CA SER A 220 6.41 4.71 -12.50
C SER A 220 5.15 4.62 -13.37
N ASP A 221 4.41 3.53 -13.23
CA ASP A 221 3.23 3.24 -14.06
C ASP A 221 2.01 4.14 -13.80
N SER A 222 2.08 5.00 -12.79
CA SER A 222 1.06 6.02 -12.53
C SER A 222 1.55 7.43 -12.93
N ASP A 223 2.49 7.50 -13.87
CA ASP A 223 3.00 8.74 -14.42
C ASP A 223 3.62 9.66 -13.35
N LYS A 224 4.32 9.06 -12.38
CA LYS A 224 5.19 9.76 -11.42
C LYS A 224 6.64 9.44 -11.67
N TYR A 225 7.50 10.46 -11.68
CA TYR A 225 8.93 10.26 -11.91
C TYR A 225 9.83 10.69 -10.74
N TYR A 226 10.98 10.02 -10.64
CA TYR A 226 11.94 10.06 -9.54
C TYR A 226 13.37 10.24 -10.06
N SER A 227 14.23 10.88 -9.26
CA SER A 227 15.66 11.02 -9.54
C SER A 227 16.47 9.84 -9.00
N GLU A 228 15.99 9.17 -7.94
CA GLU A 228 16.66 8.02 -7.32
C GLU A 228 15.68 6.90 -7.00
N VAL A 229 16.04 5.65 -7.32
CA VAL A 229 15.25 4.46 -6.98
C VAL A 229 16.15 3.32 -6.52
N LYS A 230 15.69 2.49 -5.59
CA LYS A 230 16.44 1.29 -5.18
C LYS A 230 16.42 0.19 -6.24
N ASN A 231 15.30 0.07 -6.97
CA ASN A 231 15.03 -1.01 -7.91
C ASN A 231 14.63 -0.44 -9.28
N PRO A 232 15.60 -0.06 -10.14
CA PRO A 232 15.31 0.62 -11.41
C PRO A 232 14.44 -0.20 -12.37
N ASN A 233 14.47 -1.54 -12.29
CA ASN A 233 13.63 -2.41 -13.12
C ASN A 233 12.12 -2.24 -12.90
N ASN A 234 11.70 -1.62 -11.79
CA ASN A 234 10.29 -1.31 -11.52
C ASN A 234 9.83 0.01 -12.17
N TYR A 235 10.70 0.66 -12.95
CA TYR A 235 10.46 1.98 -13.53
C TYR A 235 10.89 2.00 -15.00
N GLN A 236 10.24 2.84 -15.79
CA GLN A 236 10.72 3.21 -17.12
C GLN A 236 11.84 4.25 -16.99
N TYR A 237 12.95 4.07 -17.69
CA TYR A 237 14.04 5.05 -17.67
C TYR A 237 14.01 5.89 -18.95
N GLU A 238 13.75 7.19 -18.81
CA GLU A 238 13.64 8.11 -19.93
C GLU A 238 14.09 9.52 -19.55
N SER A 239 14.11 10.44 -20.53
CA SER A 239 14.45 11.84 -20.26
C SER A 239 13.32 12.55 -19.50
N ALA A 240 13.67 13.51 -18.64
CA ALA A 240 12.68 14.29 -17.88
C ALA A 240 11.71 15.06 -18.79
N SER A 241 12.19 15.52 -19.95
CA SER A 241 11.37 16.18 -20.96
C SER A 241 10.36 15.22 -21.59
N GLN A 242 10.78 14.00 -21.94
CA GLN A 242 9.91 12.97 -22.47
C GLN A 242 8.86 12.54 -21.44
N ALA A 243 9.26 12.30 -20.19
CA ALA A 243 8.34 11.98 -19.10
C ALA A 243 7.25 13.06 -18.97
N SER A 244 7.65 14.33 -18.95
CA SER A 244 6.72 15.46 -18.87
C SER A 244 5.80 15.56 -20.10
N ALA A 245 6.33 15.32 -21.30
CA ALA A 245 5.55 15.32 -22.54
C ALA A 245 4.52 14.19 -22.59
N SER A 246 4.83 13.04 -21.99
CA SER A 246 3.92 11.90 -21.83
C SER A 246 2.90 12.08 -20.70
N GLY A 247 2.91 13.22 -20.00
CA GLY A 247 1.99 13.55 -18.90
C GLY A 247 2.49 13.13 -17.52
N ALA A 248 3.68 12.56 -17.40
CA ALA A 248 4.26 12.22 -16.11
C ALA A 248 4.71 13.47 -15.35
N THR A 249 4.54 13.41 -14.03
CA THR A 249 4.82 14.53 -13.13
C THR A 249 5.85 14.14 -12.07
N ARG A 250 6.69 15.08 -11.66
CA ARG A 250 7.68 14.82 -10.60
C ARG A 250 6.95 14.43 -9.31
N ALA A 251 7.38 13.34 -8.68
CA ALA A 251 6.89 12.99 -7.36
C ALA A 251 7.20 14.13 -6.37
N GLN A 252 6.22 14.49 -5.53
CA GLN A 252 6.40 15.55 -4.53
C GLN A 252 7.13 15.06 -3.29
N ARG A 253 7.02 13.76 -2.99
CA ARG A 253 7.59 13.13 -1.80
C ARG A 253 8.26 11.82 -2.16
N GLY A 254 9.34 11.52 -1.45
CA GLY A 254 9.98 10.21 -1.52
C GLY A 254 9.41 9.23 -0.50
N ASN A 255 9.85 7.98 -0.61
CA ASN A 255 9.65 6.94 0.39
C ASN A 255 10.94 6.11 0.51
N GLN A 256 10.85 4.96 1.17
CA GLN A 256 12.00 4.08 1.38
C GLN A 256 12.53 3.39 0.10
N TYR A 257 11.90 3.58 -1.07
CA TYR A 257 12.22 2.91 -2.33
C TYR A 257 12.45 3.86 -3.53
N ALA A 258 11.88 5.07 -3.52
CA ALA A 258 11.98 6.06 -4.59
C ALA A 258 12.04 7.50 -4.03
N ARG A 259 12.80 8.40 -4.67
CA ARG A 259 13.00 9.79 -4.25
C ARG A 259 12.97 10.78 -5.43
N PRO A 260 12.30 11.94 -5.30
CA PRO A 260 12.19 12.96 -6.35
C PRO A 260 13.49 13.54 -6.85
#